data_AF-A0A7G8X2F9-F1
#
_entry.id   AF-A0A7G8X2F9-F1
#
_cell.length_a   1.000
_cell.length_b   1.000
_cell.length_c   1.000
_cell.angle_alpha   90.00
_cell.angle_beta   90.00
_cell.angle_gamma   90.00
#
_symmetry.space_group_name_H-M   'P 1'
#
loop_
_entity.id
_entity.type
_entity.pdbx_description
1 polymer ?
#
loop_
_entity_poly.entity_id
_entity_poly.type
_entity_poly.pdbx_seq_one_letter_code
_entity_poly.pdbx_strand_id
1 'polypeptide(L)'
;MIQLLFLEKNFRDRIQNLEEFSAYSVAVWRSIYDRFPEDEILNDLLAKLKEQSQVFKSLWEKHHIEQKKVSFISIGDDQGQIKQYRIHSSLRVDEDEDLNWCMYIPLS
;
A
#
# COMPACT_ATOMS: atom_id res chain seq x y z
N MET A 1 0.51 -6.67 -3.10
CA MET A 1 1.25 -5.42 -2.78
C MET A 1 1.40 -5.23 -1.27
N ILE A 2 0.32 -5.14 -0.49
CA ILE A 2 0.39 -4.85 0.96
C ILE A 2 1.27 -5.84 1.76
N GLN A 3 1.24 -7.14 1.42
CA GLN A 3 2.13 -8.14 2.02
C GLN A 3 3.62 -7.84 1.77
N LEU A 4 3.99 -7.49 0.53
CA LEU A 4 5.38 -7.13 0.19
C LEU A 4 5.84 -5.95 1.06
N LEU A 5 4.99 -4.94 1.21
CA LEU A 5 5.34 -3.74 1.97
C LEU A 5 5.54 -4.00 3.46
N PHE A 6 4.81 -4.94 4.06
CA PHE A 6 4.84 -5.12 5.52
C PHE A 6 5.55 -6.38 6.00
N LEU A 7 5.71 -7.40 5.14
CA LEU A 7 6.29 -8.69 5.49
C LEU A 7 7.66 -8.92 4.84
N GLU A 8 7.93 -8.33 3.67
CA GLU A 8 9.20 -8.51 2.97
C GLU A 8 10.21 -7.39 3.33
N LYS A 9 11.23 -7.72 4.12
CA LYS A 9 12.26 -6.75 4.53
C LYS A 9 13.02 -6.18 3.32
N ASN A 10 13.43 -7.05 2.38
CA ASN A 10 14.21 -6.64 1.21
C ASN A 10 13.47 -5.64 0.32
N PHE A 11 12.14 -5.71 0.28
CA PHE A 11 11.32 -4.73 -0.44
C PHE A 11 11.32 -3.38 0.29
N ARG A 12 11.10 -3.39 1.61
CA ARG A 12 11.10 -2.17 2.44
C ARG A 12 12.43 -1.45 2.44
N ASP A 13 13.54 -2.16 2.51
CA ASP A 13 14.89 -1.58 2.56
C ASP A 13 15.20 -0.71 1.34
N ARG A 14 14.49 -0.93 0.23
CA ARG A 14 14.65 -0.14 -1.00
C ARG A 14 13.80 1.13 -1.01
N ILE A 15 12.79 1.25 -0.16
CA ILE A 15 11.84 2.37 -0.16
C ILE A 15 12.37 3.49 0.73
N GLN A 16 12.69 4.63 0.12
CA GLN A 16 13.30 5.77 0.81
C GLN A 16 12.27 6.56 1.64
N ASN A 17 11.03 6.67 1.16
CA ASN A 17 9.93 7.35 1.85
C ASN A 17 8.95 6.35 2.47
N LEU A 18 9.49 5.37 3.19
CA LEU A 18 8.75 4.19 3.66
C LEU A 18 7.55 4.55 4.55
N GLU A 19 7.69 5.53 5.45
CA GLU A 19 6.63 5.93 6.37
C GLU A 19 5.39 6.44 5.61
N GLU A 20 5.60 7.41 4.71
CA GLU A 20 4.53 8.01 3.90
C GLU A 20 3.87 6.97 2.99
N PHE A 21 4.69 6.14 2.33
CA PHE A 21 4.18 5.11 1.43
C PHE A 21 3.42 4.00 2.19
N SER A 22 3.85 3.66 3.41
CA SER A 22 3.15 2.71 4.29
C SER A 22 1.79 3.23 4.73
N ALA A 23 1.71 4.48 5.18
CA ALA A 23 0.45 5.11 5.56
C ALA A 23 -0.53 5.17 4.37
N TYR A 24 -0.06 5.60 3.20
CA TYR A 24 -0.85 5.62 1.98
C TYR A 24 -1.36 4.22 1.60
N SER A 25 -0.48 3.22 1.59
CA SER A 25 -0.83 1.85 1.19
C SER A 25 -1.86 1.22 2.11
N VAL A 26 -1.79 1.51 3.42
CA VAL A 26 -2.79 1.06 4.40
C VAL A 26 -4.15 1.73 4.16
N ALA A 27 -4.17 3.03 3.84
CA ALA A 27 -5.42 3.74 3.52
C ALA A 27 -6.08 3.18 2.26
N VAL A 28 -5.31 2.94 1.20
CA VAL A 28 -5.80 2.28 -0.03
C VAL A 28 -6.30 0.87 0.29
N TRP A 29 -5.52 0.09 1.04
CA TRP A 29 -5.91 -1.28 1.38
C TRP A 29 -7.21 -1.34 2.18
N ARG A 30 -7.39 -0.44 3.15
CA ARG A 30 -8.63 -0.32 3.89
C ARG A 30 -9.82 -0.03 3.00
N SER A 31 -9.69 0.89 2.04
CA SER A 31 -10.78 1.19 1.10
C SER A 31 -11.24 -0.02 0.28
N ILE A 32 -10.34 -0.99 0.05
CA ILE A 32 -10.66 -2.25 -0.61
C ILE A 32 -11.29 -3.23 0.38
N TYR A 33 -10.68 -3.39 1.56
CA TYR A 33 -11.17 -4.28 2.61
C TYR A 33 -12.60 -3.93 3.06
N ASP A 34 -12.91 -2.64 3.24
CA ASP A 34 -14.22 -2.17 3.71
C ASP A 34 -15.36 -2.49 2.72
N ARG A 35 -15.05 -2.82 1.46
CA ARG A 35 -16.02 -3.26 0.46
C ARG A 35 -16.39 -4.73 0.58
N PHE A 36 -15.53 -5.54 1.21
CA PHE A 36 -15.67 -6.99 1.30
C PHE A 36 -15.38 -7.50 2.73
N PRO A 37 -16.13 -7.03 3.74
CA PRO A 37 -15.82 -7.34 5.15
C PRO A 37 -15.98 -8.82 5.50
N GLU A 38 -16.79 -9.56 4.74
CA GLU A 38 -17.03 -10.99 4.95
C GLU A 38 -16.06 -11.90 4.17
N ASP A 39 -15.15 -11.32 3.38
CA ASP A 39 -14.19 -12.11 2.60
C ASP A 39 -13.12 -12.74 3.52
N GLU A 40 -13.13 -14.07 3.59
CA GLU A 40 -12.23 -14.85 4.44
C GLU A 40 -10.75 -14.65 4.08
N ILE A 41 -10.43 -14.51 2.80
CA ILE A 41 -9.05 -14.32 2.33
C ILE A 41 -8.53 -12.97 2.81
N LEU A 42 -9.36 -11.92 2.74
CA LEU A 42 -8.98 -10.60 3.22
C LEU A 42 -8.87 -10.54 4.75
N ASN A 43 -9.74 -11.27 5.45
CA ASN A 43 -9.72 -11.39 6.90
C ASN A 43 -8.47 -12.11 7.40
N ASP A 44 -8.11 -13.24 6.79
CA ASP A 44 -6.87 -13.97 7.10
C ASP A 44 -5.63 -13.13 6.83
N LEU A 45 -5.64 -12.39 5.71
CA LEU A 45 -4.57 -11.46 5.38
C LEU A 45 -4.44 -10.35 6.42
N LEU A 46 -5.55 -9.75 6.84
CA LEU A 46 -5.57 -8.70 7.87
C LEU A 46 -5.00 -9.23 9.20
N ALA A 47 -5.43 -10.41 9.63
CA ALA A 47 -4.94 -11.05 10.84
C ALA A 47 -3.42 -11.27 10.78
N LYS A 48 -2.93 -11.86 9.68
CA LYS A 48 -1.50 -12.09 9.45
C LYS A 48 -0.68 -10.81 9.49
N LEU A 49 -1.16 -9.74 8.83
CA LEU A 49 -0.45 -8.45 8.80
C LEU A 49 -0.37 -7.80 10.19
N LYS A 50 -1.46 -7.86 10.98
CA LYS A 50 -1.50 -7.31 12.34
C LYS A 50 -0.60 -8.08 13.30
N GLU A 51 -0.50 -9.39 13.14
CA GLU A 51 0.38 -10.25 13.96
C GLU A 51 1.85 -9.98 13.65
N GLN A 52 2.22 -9.96 12.37
CA GLN A 52 3.61 -9.97 11.95
C GLN A 52 4.23 -8.57 11.77
N SER A 53 3.41 -7.51 11.75
CA SER A 53 3.89 -6.13 11.58
C SER A 53 3.23 -5.17 12.54
N GLN A 54 3.96 -4.76 13.59
CA GLN A 54 3.51 -3.74 14.53
C GLN A 54 3.27 -2.37 13.85
N VAL A 55 4.04 -2.07 12.80
CA VAL A 55 3.84 -0.86 11.99
C VAL A 55 2.50 -0.92 11.28
N PHE A 56 2.19 -2.03 10.62
CA PHE A 56 0.88 -2.22 9.96
C PHE A 56 -0.25 -2.10 10.97
N LYS A 57 -0.17 -2.82 12.10
CA LYS A 57 -1.18 -2.79 13.15
C LYS A 57 -1.46 -1.36 13.62
N SER A 58 -0.39 -0.61 13.90
CA SER A 58 -0.50 0.78 14.37
C SER A 58 -1.15 1.69 13.32
N LEU A 59 -0.79 1.54 12.05
CA LEU A 59 -1.39 2.32 10.95
C LEU A 59 -2.87 1.96 10.74
N TRP A 60 -3.20 0.67 10.79
CA TRP A 60 -4.57 0.17 10.67
C TRP A 60 -5.45 0.72 11.79
N GLU A 61 -5.01 0.69 13.04
CA GLU A 61 -5.79 1.16 14.19
C GLU A 61 -6.02 2.68 14.20
N LYS A 62 -5.17 3.48 13.53
CA LYS A 62 -5.30 4.94 13.49
C LYS A 62 -6.48 5.45 12.65
N HIS A 63 -7.20 4.61 11.90
CA HIS A 63 -8.39 4.98 11.11
C HIS A 63 -8.27 6.27 10.27
N HIS A 64 -7.05 6.65 9.85
CA HIS A 64 -6.86 7.86 9.06
C HIS A 64 -7.09 7.57 7.58
N ILE A 65 -8.33 7.78 7.13
CA ILE A 65 -8.68 7.87 5.71
C ILE A 65 -8.54 9.33 5.28
N GLU A 66 -7.33 9.89 5.38
CA GLU A 66 -7.06 11.09 4.62
C GLU A 66 -6.77 10.64 3.18
N GLN A 67 -7.71 10.91 2.29
CA GLN A 67 -7.53 10.81 0.84
C GLN A 67 -6.47 11.83 0.40
N LYS A 68 -5.20 11.58 0.72
CA LYS A 68 -4.09 12.39 0.21
C LYS A 68 -4.00 12.16 -1.28
N LYS A 69 -4.48 13.17 -2.03
CA LYS A 69 -4.29 13.34 -3.47
C LYS A 69 -2.82 13.12 -3.79
N VAL A 70 -2.56 12.08 -4.58
CA VAL A 70 -1.26 11.72 -5.18
C VAL A 70 -0.16 11.44 -4.15
N SER A 71 0.12 10.15 -3.93
CA SER A 71 1.33 9.70 -3.24
C SER A 71 2.43 9.38 -4.26
N PHE A 72 3.68 9.56 -3.86
CA PHE A 72 4.85 9.11 -4.63
C PHE A 72 5.59 8.02 -3.84
N ILE A 73 6.31 7.16 -4.55
CA ILE A 73 7.26 6.21 -3.95
C ILE A 73 8.65 6.52 -4.49
N SER A 74 9.63 6.54 -3.59
CA SER A 74 11.05 6.69 -3.92
C SER A 74 11.75 5.36 -3.68
N ILE A 75 12.30 4.76 -4.73
CA ILE A 75 12.91 3.43 -4.71
C ILE A 75 14.40 3.56 -5.02
N GLY A 76 15.24 3.02 -4.13
CA GLY A 76 16.67 2.84 -4.35
C GLY A 76 16.97 1.58 -5.16
N ASP A 77 17.95 1.67 -6.05
CA ASP A 77 18.62 0.51 -6.65
C ASP A 77 19.91 0.14 -5.89
N ASP A 78 20.51 -0.99 -6.26
CA ASP A 78 21.71 -1.52 -5.62
C ASP A 78 22.96 -0.65 -5.85
N GLN A 79 22.86 0.33 -6.75
CA GLN A 79 23.92 1.31 -7.04
C GLN A 79 23.71 2.62 -6.27
N GLY A 80 22.65 2.72 -5.45
CA GLY A 80 22.31 3.90 -4.67
C GLY A 80 21.58 4.98 -5.47
N GLN A 81 21.16 4.71 -6.71
CA GLN A 81 20.33 5.65 -7.47
C GLN A 81 18.89 5.58 -6.95
N ILE A 82 18.29 6.75 -6.74
CA ILE A 82 16.89 6.86 -6.30
C ILE A 82 16.03 7.21 -7.50
N LYS A 83 15.02 6.38 -7.76
CA LYS A 83 13.97 6.66 -8.75
C LYS A 83 12.67 6.96 -8.05
N GLN A 84 12.01 8.02 -8.48
CA GLN A 84 10.72 8.41 -7.93
C GLN A 84 9.61 8.07 -8.91
N TYR A 85 8.48 7.60 -8.37
CA TYR A 85 7.30 7.27 -9.15
C TYR A 85 6.09 7.91 -8.52
N ARG A 86 5.28 8.57 -9.33
CA ARG A 86 3.94 9.02 -8.94
C ARG A 86 2.97 7.84 -8.98
N ILE A 87 2.20 7.67 -7.92
CA ILE A 87 1.22 6.59 -7.82
C ILE A 87 -0.14 7.12 -8.27
N HIS A 88 -0.72 6.46 -9.27
CA HIS A 88 -2.09 6.68 -9.71
C HIS A 88 -2.87 5.39 -9.49
N SER A 89 -3.85 5.42 -8.59
CA SER A 89 -4.76 4.31 -8.37
C SER A 89 -6.18 4.68 -8.75
N SER A 90 -6.87 3.77 -9.42
CA SER A 90 -8.31 3.85 -9.67
C SER A 90 -8.96 2.57 -9.17
N LEU A 91 -10.06 2.74 -8.44
CA LEU A 91 -10.96 1.65 -8.08
C LEU A 91 -12.02 1.52 -9.18
N ARG A 92 -12.59 0.32 -9.35
CA ARG A 92 -13.73 0.05 -10.24
C ARG A 92 -13.45 0.38 -11.70
N VAL A 93 -12.36 -0.16 -12.23
CA VAL A 93 -12.01 0.09 -13.63
C VAL A 93 -12.99 -0.63 -14.55
N ASP A 94 -13.44 0.05 -15.61
CA ASP A 94 -14.42 -0.47 -16.56
C ASP A 94 -15.74 -0.92 -15.91
N GLU A 95 -16.14 -0.25 -14.82
CA GLU A 95 -17.33 -0.57 -14.00
C GLU A 95 -17.28 -1.94 -13.29
N ASP A 96 -16.18 -2.67 -13.43
CA ASP A 96 -15.94 -3.92 -12.71
C ASP A 96 -15.51 -3.59 -11.28
N GLU A 97 -16.36 -3.90 -10.31
CA GLU A 97 -16.07 -3.62 -8.92
C GLU A 97 -14.80 -4.36 -8.45
N ASP A 98 -14.52 -5.55 -8.96
CA ASP A 98 -13.42 -6.40 -8.51
C ASP A 98 -12.06 -5.96 -9.10
N LEU A 99 -12.08 -5.05 -10.08
CA LEU A 99 -10.88 -4.58 -10.76
C LEU A 99 -10.37 -3.24 -10.20
N ASN A 100 -9.11 -3.25 -9.76
CA ASN A 100 -8.40 -2.06 -9.29
C ASN A 100 -7.08 -1.92 -10.06
N TRP A 101 -6.80 -0.71 -10.58
CA TRP A 101 -5.52 -0.41 -11.21
C TRP A 101 -4.66 0.49 -10.32
N CYS A 102 -3.36 0.20 -10.30
CA CYS A 102 -2.35 1.03 -9.65
C CYS A 102 -1.15 1.15 -10.58
N MET A 103 -0.90 2.38 -11.05
CA MET A 103 0.19 2.71 -11.96
C MET A 103 1.27 3.50 -11.22
N TYR A 104 2.52 3.12 -11.43
CA TYR A 104 3.71 3.81 -10.93
C TYR A 104 4.35 4.54 -12.10
N ILE A 105 4.08 5.84 -12.22
CA ILE A 105 4.53 6.67 -13.35
C ILE A 105 5.87 7.30 -12.96
N PRO A 106 6.96 7.05 -13.72
CA PRO A 106 8.25 7.67 -13.43
C PRO A 106 8.14 9.19 -13.36
N LEU A 107 8.72 9.79 -12.33
CA LEU A 107 9.00 11.22 -12.32
C LEU A 107 10.32 11.41 -13.09
N SER A 108 10.30 12.30 -14.07
CA SER A 108 11.44 12.69 -14.91
C SER A 108 12.61 13.20 -14.10
#